data_AF-A0A3M5DX17-F1
#
_entry.id   AF-A0A3M5DX17-F1
#
_cell.length_a   1.000
_cell.length_b   1.000
_cell.length_c   1.000
_cell.angle_alpha   90.00
_cell.angle_beta   90.00
_cell.angle_gamma   90.00
#
_symmetry.space_group_name_H-M   'P 1'
#
loop_
_entity.id
_entity.type
_entity.pdbx_description
1 polymer ?
#
loop_
_entity_poly.entity_id
_entity_poly.type
_entity_poly.pdbx_seq_one_letter_code
_entity_poly.pdbx_strand_id
1 'polypeptide(L)'
;MHANIRYSFGGDEHLFAEVAESMSLEAFFRGMAITRAIETLQLPGVLDVCLANASFQVRFDPDRLAPQALLETVRGLEAEAVAARSIETRIVEVPVLYNDPWTHETLMRFRDRHQDPDSTDLEYAARINGYADVQAFIQAHSGTPWFVSMVGFVAGLPFMYQMVFFNSCTEGSL
;
A
#
# COMPACT_ATOMS: atom_id res chain seq x y z
N MET A 1 0.60 -15.58 15.84
CA MET A 1 -0.81 -15.17 16.05
C MET A 1 -1.03 -13.95 15.19
N HIS A 2 -1.86 -14.05 14.15
CA HIS A 2 -2.23 -12.86 13.37
C HIS A 2 -3.13 -11.99 14.25
N ALA A 3 -2.86 -10.69 14.31
CA ALA A 3 -3.73 -9.76 15.01
C ALA A 3 -5.14 -9.78 14.38
N ASN A 4 -6.17 -9.63 15.22
CA ASN A 4 -7.54 -9.48 14.75
C ASN A 4 -7.70 -8.13 14.03
N ILE A 5 -8.45 -8.12 12.92
CA ILE A 5 -8.76 -6.88 12.20
C ILE A 5 -9.55 -5.96 13.12
N ARG A 6 -9.17 -4.69 13.17
CA ARG A 6 -9.90 -3.66 13.93
C ARG A 6 -10.88 -2.96 13.01
N TYR A 7 -12.13 -2.91 13.42
CA TYR A 7 -13.20 -2.27 12.66
C TYR A 7 -13.66 -1.00 13.34
N SER A 8 -13.87 0.06 12.57
CA SER A 8 -14.45 1.31 13.04
C SER A 8 -15.35 1.92 11.97
N PHE A 9 -16.35 2.70 12.39
CA PHE A 9 -17.19 3.44 11.46
C PHE A 9 -16.57 4.81 11.17
N GLY A 10 -16.49 5.16 9.89
CA GLY A 10 -16.05 6.45 9.38
C GLY A 10 -17.25 7.32 9.05
N GLY A 11 -17.81 7.99 10.06
CA GLY A 11 -19.12 8.64 9.93
C GLY A 11 -20.23 7.61 9.64
N ASP A 12 -21.27 8.03 8.93
CA ASP A 12 -22.48 7.22 8.73
C ASP A 12 -22.41 6.33 7.46
N GLU A 13 -21.49 6.62 6.55
CA GLU A 13 -21.41 5.99 5.21
C GLU A 13 -20.18 5.09 5.00
N HIS A 14 -19.30 4.93 6.00
CA HIS A 14 -18.07 4.15 5.81
C HIS A 14 -17.82 3.17 6.94
N LEU A 15 -17.39 1.97 6.56
CA LEU A 15 -16.76 1.00 7.44
C LEU A 15 -15.26 0.98 7.11
N PHE A 16 -14.43 1.23 8.11
CA PHE A 16 -12.98 1.11 8.03
C PHE A 16 -12.52 -0.17 8.73
N ALA A 17 -11.60 -0.87 8.10
CA ALA A 17 -10.98 -2.08 8.62
C ALA A 17 -9.46 -1.93 8.59
N GLU A 18 -8.85 -1.92 9.77
CA GLU A 18 -7.40 -1.96 9.93
C GLU A 18 -6.95 -3.42 10.04
N VAL A 19 -6.26 -3.91 9.01
CA VAL A 19 -5.83 -5.31 8.92
C VAL A 19 -4.59 -5.57 9.76
N ALA A 20 -3.65 -4.63 9.77
CA ALA A 20 -2.44 -4.66 10.58
C ALA A 20 -1.90 -3.24 10.83
N GLU A 21 -1.18 -3.05 11.93
CA GLU A 21 -0.50 -1.79 12.24
C GLU A 21 0.67 -1.52 11.30
N SER A 22 1.34 -2.58 10.84
CA SER A 22 2.47 -2.48 9.93
C SER A 22 2.08 -2.90 8.51
N MET A 23 2.73 -2.23 7.57
CA MET A 23 2.64 -2.50 6.14
C MET A 23 3.38 -3.79 5.78
N SER A 24 2.66 -4.80 5.28
CA SER A 24 3.25 -6.06 4.79
C SER A 24 2.44 -6.64 3.63
N LEU A 25 3.10 -7.44 2.77
CA LEU A 25 2.42 -8.16 1.69
C LEU A 25 1.37 -9.13 2.24
N GLU A 26 1.63 -9.75 3.39
CA GLU A 26 0.67 -10.64 4.05
C GLU A 26 -0.62 -9.92 4.44
N ALA A 27 -0.50 -8.74 5.08
CA ALA A 27 -1.64 -7.90 5.43
C ALA A 27 -2.40 -7.45 4.16
N PHE A 28 -1.68 -7.07 3.11
CA PHE A 28 -2.26 -6.72 1.83
C PHE A 28 -3.07 -7.89 1.22
N PHE A 29 -2.50 -9.10 1.14
CA PHE A 29 -3.19 -10.27 0.60
C PHE A 29 -4.42 -10.67 1.42
N ARG A 30 -4.39 -10.50 2.75
CA ARG A 30 -5.55 -10.70 3.62
C ARG A 30 -6.65 -9.67 3.34
N GLY A 31 -6.30 -8.39 3.27
CA GLY A 31 -7.25 -7.32 2.91
C GLY A 31 -7.85 -7.52 1.52
N MET A 32 -7.03 -7.92 0.55
CA MET A 32 -7.46 -8.22 -0.82
C MET A 32 -8.43 -9.40 -0.89
N ALA A 33 -8.23 -10.46 -0.10
CA ALA A 33 -9.15 -11.59 -0.07
C ALA A 33 -10.54 -11.16 0.43
N ILE A 34 -10.59 -10.36 1.49
CA ILE A 34 -11.84 -9.86 2.08
C ILE A 34 -12.55 -8.90 1.12
N THR A 35 -11.83 -7.91 0.57
CA THR A 35 -12.41 -6.92 -0.34
C THR A 35 -12.97 -7.56 -1.61
N ARG A 36 -12.27 -8.52 -2.22
CA ARG A 36 -12.80 -9.30 -3.35
C ARG A 36 -14.06 -10.10 -3.00
N ALA A 37 -14.12 -10.65 -1.79
CA ALA A 37 -15.31 -11.38 -1.34
C ALA A 37 -16.51 -10.42 -1.18
N ILE A 38 -16.30 -9.22 -0.63
CA ILE A 38 -17.32 -8.17 -0.53
C ILE A 38 -17.83 -7.77 -1.93
N GLU A 39 -16.91 -7.51 -2.87
CA GLU A 39 -17.26 -7.16 -4.25
C GLU A 39 -18.08 -8.28 -4.93
N THR A 40 -17.73 -9.54 -4.67
CA THR A 40 -18.43 -10.71 -5.23
C THR A 40 -19.86 -10.84 -4.71
N LEU A 41 -20.11 -10.47 -3.44
CA LEU A 41 -21.47 -10.53 -2.87
C LEU A 41 -22.44 -9.52 -3.51
N GLN A 42 -21.93 -8.44 -4.10
CA GLN A 42 -22.75 -7.36 -4.67
C GLN A 42 -23.87 -6.90 -3.74
N LEU A 43 -23.54 -6.71 -2.45
CA LEU A 43 -24.51 -6.37 -1.41
C LEU A 43 -25.27 -5.07 -1.77
N PRO A 44 -26.61 -5.09 -1.78
CA PRO A 44 -27.39 -3.87 -1.98
C PRO A 44 -27.02 -2.82 -0.93
N GLY A 45 -26.66 -1.62 -1.38
CA GLY A 45 -26.24 -0.52 -0.52
C GLY A 45 -24.72 -0.37 -0.40
N VAL A 46 -23.89 -1.34 -0.80
CA VAL A 46 -22.45 -1.09 -0.96
C VAL A 46 -22.23 -0.23 -2.21
N LEU A 47 -21.52 0.88 -2.04
CA LEU A 47 -21.25 1.87 -3.08
C LEU A 47 -19.83 1.78 -3.61
N ASP A 48 -18.86 1.50 -2.75
CA ASP A 48 -17.46 1.40 -3.13
C ASP A 48 -16.67 0.52 -2.15
N VAL A 49 -15.62 -0.13 -2.62
CA VAL A 49 -14.70 -0.95 -1.83
C VAL A 49 -13.26 -0.53 -2.17
N CYS A 50 -12.60 0.14 -1.24
CA CYS A 50 -11.25 0.64 -1.42
C CYS A 50 -10.25 -0.19 -0.61
N LEU A 51 -9.42 -0.97 -1.30
CA LEU A 51 -8.28 -1.65 -0.69
C LEU A 51 -7.09 -0.69 -0.52
N ALA A 52 -6.41 -0.80 0.61
CA ALA A 52 -5.14 -0.14 0.88
C ALA A 52 -4.09 -1.16 1.37
N ASN A 53 -2.89 -0.67 1.70
CA ASN A 53 -1.73 -1.52 2.01
C ASN A 53 -1.93 -2.49 3.18
N ALA A 54 -2.53 -2.01 4.27
CA ALA A 54 -2.80 -2.79 5.49
C ALA A 54 -4.18 -2.49 6.07
N SER A 55 -5.08 -1.98 5.23
CA SER A 55 -6.44 -1.61 5.60
C SER A 55 -7.35 -1.66 4.37
N PHE A 56 -8.65 -1.57 4.60
CA PHE A 56 -9.61 -1.32 3.54
C PHE A 56 -10.76 -0.48 4.07
N GLN A 57 -11.49 0.13 3.15
CA GLN A 57 -12.69 0.90 3.43
C GLN A 57 -13.83 0.42 2.55
N VAL A 58 -15.02 0.31 3.13
CA VAL A 58 -16.26 0.04 2.39
C VAL A 58 -17.15 1.26 2.55
N ARG A 59 -17.50 1.90 1.45
CA ARG A 59 -18.52 2.95 1.43
C ARG A 59 -19.88 2.33 1.16
N PHE A 60 -20.89 2.73 1.93
CA PHE A 60 -22.24 2.20 1.80
C PHE A 60 -23.31 3.28 2.01
N ASP A 61 -24.52 2.99 1.54
CA ASP A 61 -25.73 3.75 1.72
C ASP A 61 -26.49 3.23 2.97
N PRO A 62 -26.51 3.99 4.09
CA PRO A 62 -27.12 3.54 5.34
C PRO A 62 -28.63 3.39 5.27
N ASP A 63 -29.31 4.04 4.31
CA ASP A 63 -30.75 3.88 4.10
C ASP A 63 -31.09 2.52 3.46
N ARG A 64 -30.11 1.88 2.82
CA ARG A 64 -30.25 0.59 2.13
C ARG A 64 -29.59 -0.56 2.88
N LEU A 65 -28.50 -0.29 3.59
CA LEU A 65 -27.72 -1.28 4.32
C LEU A 65 -27.35 -0.74 5.70
N ALA A 66 -27.91 -1.35 6.74
CA ALA A 66 -27.61 -0.96 8.11
C ALA A 66 -26.10 -1.15 8.41
N PRO A 67 -25.41 -0.16 9.02
CA PRO A 67 -23.97 -0.23 9.30
C PRO A 67 -23.55 -1.51 10.03
N GLN A 68 -24.34 -1.93 11.01
CA GLN A 68 -24.08 -3.13 11.81
C GLN A 68 -24.22 -4.42 10.99
N ALA A 69 -25.18 -4.47 10.06
CA ALA A 69 -25.36 -5.62 9.16
C ALA A 69 -24.18 -5.76 8.19
N LEU A 70 -23.65 -4.63 7.69
CA LEU A 70 -22.41 -4.64 6.91
C LEU A 70 -21.24 -5.17 7.74
N LEU A 71 -21.03 -4.66 8.95
CA LEU A 71 -19.95 -5.11 9.83
C LEU A 71 -20.01 -6.61 10.13
N GLU A 72 -21.19 -7.14 10.44
CA GLU A 72 -21.40 -8.57 10.67
C GLU A 72 -21.07 -9.40 9.43
N THR A 73 -21.50 -8.93 8.26
CA THR A 73 -21.19 -9.57 6.98
C THR A 73 -19.68 -9.61 6.73
N VAL A 74 -18.99 -8.48 6.90
CA VAL A 74 -17.53 -8.38 6.68
C VAL A 74 -16.76 -9.26 7.66
N ARG A 75 -17.18 -9.36 8.92
CA ARG A 75 -16.59 -10.28 9.89
C ARG A 75 -16.81 -11.75 9.53
N GLY A 76 -17.96 -12.09 8.96
CA GLY A 76 -18.22 -13.42 8.42
C GLY A 76 -17.25 -13.77 7.29
N LEU A 77 -17.09 -12.84 6.34
CA LEU A 77 -16.14 -12.99 5.23
C LEU A 77 -14.68 -13.11 5.71
N GLU A 78 -14.29 -12.37 6.74
CA GLU A 78 -12.95 -12.48 7.34
C GLU A 78 -12.65 -13.91 7.80
N ALA A 79 -13.63 -14.60 8.40
CA ALA A 79 -13.45 -15.97 8.90
C ALA A 79 -13.28 -17.00 7.77
N GLU A 80 -13.84 -16.72 6.58
CA GLU A 80 -13.79 -17.60 5.41
C GLU A 80 -12.68 -17.22 4.43
N ALA A 81 -12.14 -15.99 4.53
CA ALA A 81 -11.18 -15.44 3.58
C ALA A 81 -9.85 -16.20 3.61
N VAL A 82 -9.59 -16.94 2.54
CA VAL A 82 -8.28 -17.53 2.28
C VAL A 82 -7.51 -16.62 1.33
N ALA A 83 -6.37 -16.10 1.80
CA ALA A 83 -5.48 -15.31 0.95
C ALA A 83 -5.05 -16.12 -0.28
N ALA A 84 -5.27 -15.55 -1.47
CA ALA A 84 -4.82 -16.15 -2.72
C ALA A 84 -3.28 -16.23 -2.72
N ARG A 85 -2.74 -17.41 -3.06
CA ARG A 85 -1.29 -17.64 -3.12
C ARG A 85 -0.64 -17.06 -4.38
N SER A 86 -1.44 -16.71 -5.38
CA SER A 86 -1.02 -16.10 -6.63
C SER A 86 -2.05 -15.09 -7.08
N ILE A 87 -1.58 -14.10 -7.84
CA ILE A 87 -2.41 -13.08 -8.49
C ILE A 87 -2.01 -12.97 -9.94
N GLU A 88 -2.99 -12.78 -10.80
CA GLU A 88 -2.73 -12.33 -12.16
C GLU A 88 -2.12 -10.93 -12.10
N THR A 89 -0.96 -10.77 -12.71
CA THR A 89 -0.17 -9.54 -12.64
C THR A 89 0.49 -9.27 -13.99
N ARG A 90 0.81 -7.99 -14.23
CA ARG A 90 1.53 -7.52 -15.41
C ARG A 90 2.72 -6.69 -14.97
N ILE A 91 3.80 -6.73 -15.75
CA ILE A 91 4.95 -5.86 -15.55
C ILE A 91 4.76 -4.61 -16.42
N VAL A 92 4.96 -3.44 -15.81
CA VAL A 92 4.93 -2.15 -16.51
C VAL A 92 6.27 -1.48 -16.30
N GLU A 93 6.98 -1.22 -17.40
CA GLU A 93 8.25 -0.50 -17.37
C GLU A 93 7.98 0.99 -17.54
N VAL A 94 8.42 1.79 -16.58
CA VAL A 94 8.25 3.25 -16.59
C VAL A 94 9.63 3.89 -16.72
N PRO A 95 9.93 4.59 -17.82
CA PRO A 95 11.20 5.32 -17.94
C PRO A 95 11.20 6.51 -16.97
N VAL A 96 12.22 6.58 -16.13
CA VAL A 96 12.38 7.66 -15.14
C VAL A 96 13.65 8.44 -15.45
N LEU A 97 13.50 9.75 -15.66
CA LEU A 97 14.63 10.68 -15.70
C LEU A 97 14.94 11.12 -14.28
N TYR A 98 15.89 10.46 -13.62
CA TYR A 98 16.32 10.85 -12.28
C TYR A 98 16.99 12.23 -12.31
N ASN A 99 16.76 13.02 -11.26
CA ASN A 99 17.26 14.39 -11.13
C ASN A 99 16.88 15.29 -12.32
N ASP A 100 15.67 15.12 -12.85
CA ASP A 100 15.15 16.01 -13.88
C ASP A 100 15.06 17.47 -13.37
N PRO A 101 15.20 18.46 -14.26
CA PRO A 101 15.26 19.86 -13.85
C PRO A 101 13.96 20.36 -13.20
N TRP A 102 12.80 19.78 -13.52
CA TRP A 102 11.50 20.23 -13.01
C TRP A 102 11.26 19.77 -11.56
N THR A 103 11.58 18.51 -11.27
CA THR A 103 11.55 17.98 -9.91
C THR A 103 12.63 18.64 -9.06
N HIS A 104 13.83 18.86 -9.62
CA HIS A 104 14.91 19.58 -8.94
C HIS A 104 14.53 21.03 -8.60
N GLU A 105 13.91 21.77 -9.53
CA GLU A 105 13.43 23.11 -9.23
C GLU A 105 12.36 23.08 -8.13
N THR A 106 11.42 22.13 -8.21
CA THR A 106 10.34 21.99 -7.24
C THR A 106 10.87 21.70 -5.84
N LEU A 107 11.80 20.75 -5.70
CA LEU A 107 12.39 20.40 -4.41
C LEU A 107 13.22 21.54 -3.83
N MET A 108 13.84 22.39 -4.65
CA MET A 108 14.59 23.55 -4.18
C MET A 108 13.69 24.71 -3.71
N ARG A 109 12.51 24.89 -4.33
CA ARG A 109 11.53 25.90 -3.92
C ARG A 109 10.99 25.71 -2.49
N PHE A 110 11.01 24.49 -1.96
CA PHE A 110 10.50 24.16 -0.62
C PHE A 110 11.60 23.66 0.33
N ARG A 111 12.87 23.88 -0.03
CA ARG A 111 14.03 23.32 0.67
C ARG A 111 14.16 23.81 2.12
N ASP A 112 13.73 25.03 2.40
CA ASP A 112 13.71 25.64 3.73
C ASP A 112 12.84 24.88 4.76
N ARG A 113 11.95 23.99 4.29
CA ARG A 113 11.06 23.17 5.12
C ARG A 113 11.52 21.72 5.25
N HIS A 114 12.63 21.36 4.59
CA HIS A 114 13.17 20.01 4.64
C HIS A 114 14.07 19.82 5.88
N GLN A 115 14.09 18.60 6.41
CA GLN A 115 14.94 18.21 7.55
C GLN A 115 16.46 18.25 7.24
N ASP A 116 16.81 18.31 5.96
CA ASP A 116 18.16 18.56 5.46
C ASP A 116 18.07 19.58 4.31
N PRO A 117 18.15 20.88 4.62
CA PRO A 117 17.98 21.95 3.62
C PRO A 117 19.22 22.14 2.72
N ASP A 118 20.36 21.57 3.07
CA ASP A 118 21.62 21.76 2.34
C ASP A 118 21.88 20.66 1.29
N SER A 119 20.96 19.70 1.13
CA SER A 119 21.06 18.60 0.17
C SER A 119 19.78 18.44 -0.66
N THR A 120 19.90 17.79 -1.81
CA THR A 120 18.76 17.33 -2.61
C THR A 120 18.13 16.08 -2.01
N ASP A 121 16.90 15.75 -2.43
CA ASP A 121 16.20 14.56 -1.92
C ASP A 121 16.93 13.25 -2.29
N LEU A 122 17.62 13.23 -3.43
CA LEU A 122 18.44 12.08 -3.86
C LEU A 122 19.70 11.93 -2.98
N GLU A 123 20.40 13.02 -2.69
CA GLU A 123 21.58 13.00 -1.82
C GLU A 123 21.19 12.61 -0.39
N TYR A 124 20.09 13.19 0.11
CA TYR A 124 19.52 12.84 1.41
C TYR A 124 19.17 11.34 1.46
N ALA A 125 18.40 10.84 0.48
CA ALA A 125 17.98 9.44 0.42
C ALA A 125 19.17 8.47 0.33
N ALA A 126 20.17 8.77 -0.50
CA ALA A 126 21.38 7.96 -0.61
C ALA A 126 22.11 7.88 0.74
N ARG A 127 22.30 9.03 1.40
CA ARG A 127 23.03 9.13 2.67
C ARG A 127 22.34 8.40 3.81
N ILE A 128 21.03 8.61 4.01
CA ILE A 128 20.31 7.99 5.14
C ILE A 128 20.18 6.47 4.99
N ASN A 129 20.21 5.95 3.76
CA ASN A 129 20.16 4.51 3.48
C ASN A 129 21.55 3.88 3.35
N GLY A 130 22.64 4.64 3.58
CA GLY A 130 24.00 4.12 3.60
C GLY A 130 24.60 3.80 2.22
N TYR A 131 24.06 4.38 1.15
CA TYR A 131 24.66 4.25 -0.19
C TYR A 131 25.88 5.16 -0.33
N ALA A 132 26.86 4.72 -1.13
CA ALA A 132 28.09 5.47 -1.37
C ALA A 132 27.85 6.82 -2.07
N ASP A 133 26.89 6.86 -2.99
CA ASP A 133 26.51 8.04 -3.76
C ASP A 133 25.07 7.91 -4.31
N VAL A 134 24.62 8.96 -4.99
CA VAL A 134 23.31 9.03 -5.65
C VAL A 134 23.14 7.96 -6.74
N GLN A 135 24.21 7.61 -7.46
CA GLN A 135 24.12 6.61 -8.53
C GLN A 135 23.88 5.21 -7.96
N ALA A 136 24.58 4.83 -6.89
CA ALA A 136 24.36 3.58 -6.18
C ALA A 136 22.92 3.46 -5.65
N PHE A 137 22.37 4.56 -5.12
CA PHE A 137 20.97 4.62 -4.69
C PHE A 137 20.00 4.43 -5.87
N ILE A 138 20.21 5.13 -7.00
CA ILE A 138 19.37 5.00 -8.20
C ILE A 138 19.39 3.57 -8.72
N GLN A 139 20.57 2.95 -8.81
CA GLN A 139 20.71 1.55 -9.25
C GLN A 139 19.96 0.58 -8.32
N ALA A 140 20.04 0.79 -7.01
CA ALA A 140 19.28 0.00 -6.05
C ALA A 140 17.76 0.20 -6.18
N HIS A 141 17.31 1.44 -6.39
CA HIS A 141 15.90 1.79 -6.53
C HIS A 141 15.27 1.24 -7.83
N SER A 142 15.99 1.32 -8.96
CA SER A 142 15.49 0.82 -10.26
C SER A 142 15.83 -0.64 -10.54
N GLY A 143 16.70 -1.25 -9.73
CA GLY A 143 17.25 -2.59 -9.98
C GLY A 143 16.28 -3.74 -9.74
N THR A 144 15.15 -3.48 -9.08
CA THR A 144 14.12 -4.50 -8.83
C THR A 144 12.71 -4.00 -9.11
N PRO A 145 11.75 -4.90 -9.41
CA PRO A 145 10.36 -4.52 -9.60
C PRO A 145 9.72 -3.92 -8.35
N TRP A 146 8.72 -3.08 -8.58
CA TRP A 146 7.86 -2.53 -7.54
C TRP A 146 6.47 -3.12 -7.64
N PHE A 147 5.95 -3.66 -6.53
CA PHE A 147 4.61 -4.21 -6.43
C PHE A 147 3.62 -3.12 -6.04
N VAL A 148 2.64 -2.83 -6.90
CA VAL A 148 1.57 -1.86 -6.62
C VAL A 148 0.53 -2.51 -5.71
N SER A 149 0.39 -1.98 -4.49
CA SER A 149 -0.55 -2.46 -3.49
C SER A 149 -1.77 -1.56 -3.31
N MET A 150 -1.71 -0.31 -3.76
CA MET A 150 -2.86 0.61 -3.70
C MET A 150 -2.72 1.67 -4.80
N VAL A 151 -3.85 2.22 -5.25
CA VAL A 151 -3.90 3.44 -6.06
C VAL A 151 -4.77 4.46 -5.33
N GLY A 152 -4.30 5.69 -5.16
CA GLY A 152 -5.04 6.70 -4.39
C GLY A 152 -4.31 8.04 -4.27
N PHE A 153 -4.77 8.90 -3.35
CA PHE A 153 -4.34 10.31 -3.16
C PHE A 153 -4.70 11.23 -4.34
N VAL A 154 -4.23 10.91 -5.55
CA VAL A 154 -4.68 11.51 -6.81
C VAL A 154 -4.96 10.42 -7.83
N ALA A 155 -5.69 10.75 -8.89
CA ALA A 155 -6.06 9.79 -9.92
C ALA A 155 -4.82 9.09 -10.49
N GLY A 156 -4.74 7.77 -10.26
CA GLY A 156 -3.70 6.92 -10.83
C GLY A 156 -2.36 6.90 -10.09
N LEU A 157 -2.21 7.52 -8.91
CA LEU A 157 -0.95 7.47 -8.16
C LEU A 157 -0.78 6.12 -7.46
N PRO A 158 0.24 5.30 -7.82
CA PRO A 158 0.47 4.00 -7.22
C PRO A 158 1.27 4.10 -5.93
N PHE A 159 0.81 3.41 -4.89
CA PHE A 159 1.57 3.09 -3.70
C PHE A 159 2.20 1.71 -3.89
N MET A 160 3.49 1.60 -3.64
CA MET A 160 4.29 0.46 -4.07
C MET A 160 5.22 -0.07 -2.99
N TYR A 161 5.48 -1.37 -3.04
CA TYR A 161 6.56 -2.04 -2.30
C TYR A 161 7.67 -2.44 -3.24
N GLN A 162 8.92 -2.16 -2.88
CA GLN A 162 10.05 -2.70 -3.63
C GLN A 162 10.16 -4.20 -3.38
N MET A 163 10.18 -4.98 -4.46
CA MET A 163 10.43 -6.42 -4.38
C MET A 163 11.94 -6.62 -4.22
N VAL A 164 12.41 -6.67 -2.98
CA VAL A 164 13.81 -7.01 -2.67
C VAL A 164 13.92 -8.49 -2.32
N PHE A 165 15.03 -9.12 -2.71
CA PHE A 165 15.35 -10.45 -2.21
C PHE A 165 15.55 -10.40 -0.70
N PHE A 166 14.96 -11.35 0.01
CA PHE A 166 15.20 -11.52 1.44
C PHE A 166 16.64 -12.00 1.62
N ASN A 167 17.58 -11.09 1.90
CA ASN A 167 18.99 -11.42 2.11
C ASN A 167 19.25 -11.94 3.53
N SER A 168 18.44 -12.91 3.98
CA SER A 168 18.70 -13.67 5.21
C SER A 168 18.51 -15.17 4.99
N CYS A 169 19.18 -15.70 3.98
CA CYS A 169 19.87 -16.99 4.11
C CYS A 169 21.35 -16.70 3.94
N THR A 170 21.98 -16.16 4.99
CA THR A 170 23.41 -16.34 5.15
C THR A 170 23.67 -17.84 5.26
N GLU A 171 24.54 -18.34 4.41
CA GLU A 171 25.09 -19.68 4.44
C GLU A 171 25.47 -20.08 5.88
N GLY A 172 25.01 -21.26 6.33
CA GLY A 172 25.55 -21.95 7.50
C GLY A 172 24.61 -22.14 8.70
N SER A 173 23.62 -23.03 8.56
CA SER A 173 23.20 -23.95 9.64
C SER A 173 22.15 -24.94 9.11
N LEU A 174 22.65 -26.04 8.53
CA LEU A 174 22.00 -27.36 8.58
C LEU A 174 22.76 -28.20 9.61
#